data_AF-A0A316NQE7-F1
#
_entry.id   AF-A0A316NQE7-F1
#
_cell.length_a   1.000
_cell.length_b   1.000
_cell.length_c   1.000
_cell.angle_alpha   90.00
_cell.angle_beta   90.00
_cell.angle_gamma   90.00
#
_symmetry.space_group_name_H-M   'P 1'
#
loop_
_entity.id
_entity.type
_entity.pdbx_description
1 polymer ?
#
loop_
_entity_poly.entity_id
_entity_poly.type
_entity_poly.pdbx_seq_one_letter_code
_entity_poly.pdbx_strand_id
1 'polypeptide(L)'
;MYKKLVLLVLALMFMAFSNLRVCCRLTVDGEAVPGSFSPVSADIAVTAAERAAEEILPGSADMPDTERHYMLSLSRPDGSRAELADALLRSTPGVTVNSAVYVGGVRLGSVPDSAEFQTGLDSYIRNTMPTWAVNGYLSRGVEFRTQYSRTGSETNEDDMILLVTGMAPVIYSDGSGYVSMA
;
A
#
# COMPACT_ATOMS: atom_id res chain seq x y z
N MET A 1 10.94 23.44 -55.45
CA MET A 1 10.21 22.73 -54.38
C MET A 1 11.14 22.10 -53.33
N TYR A 2 12.26 21.48 -53.71
CA TYR A 2 13.17 20.76 -52.80
C TYR A 2 13.67 21.56 -51.59
N LYS A 3 14.11 22.81 -51.79
CA LYS A 3 14.61 23.68 -50.69
C LYS A 3 13.56 23.95 -49.59
N LYS A 4 12.29 24.12 -49.96
CA LYS A 4 11.19 24.31 -49.00
C LYS A 4 10.89 23.03 -48.22
N LEU A 5 10.98 21.89 -48.90
CA LEU A 5 10.77 20.57 -48.28
C LEU A 5 11.90 20.24 -47.29
N VAL A 6 13.15 20.52 -47.63
CA VAL A 6 14.30 20.36 -46.71
C VAL A 6 14.14 21.26 -45.49
N LEU A 7 13.74 22.52 -45.65
CA LEU A 7 13.50 23.43 -44.53
C LEU A 7 12.36 22.96 -43.62
N LEU A 8 11.28 22.41 -44.19
CA LEU A 8 10.17 21.84 -43.43
C LEU A 8 10.62 20.64 -42.58
N VAL A 9 11.38 19.71 -43.18
CA VAL A 9 11.90 18.54 -42.46
C VAL A 9 12.84 18.96 -41.33
N LEU A 10 13.71 19.94 -41.57
CA LEU A 10 14.62 20.47 -40.56
C LEU A 10 13.84 21.10 -39.39
N ALA A 11 12.80 21.88 -39.68
CA ALA A 11 11.94 22.49 -38.67
C ALA A 11 11.19 21.43 -37.83
N LEU A 12 10.67 20.38 -38.48
CA LEU A 12 10.04 19.25 -37.78
C LEU A 12 11.03 18.51 -36.88
N MET A 13 12.27 18.30 -37.33
CA MET A 13 13.31 17.70 -36.48
C MET A 13 13.63 18.57 -35.28
N PHE A 14 13.83 19.89 -35.45
CA PHE A 14 14.05 20.78 -34.31
C PHE A 14 12.88 20.78 -33.32
N MET A 15 11.65 20.73 -33.83
CA MET A 15 10.46 20.62 -33.00
C MET A 15 10.45 19.28 -32.23
N ALA A 16 10.77 18.17 -32.87
CA ALA A 16 10.85 16.87 -32.20
C ALA A 16 11.96 16.86 -31.13
N PHE A 17 13.18 17.26 -31.47
CA PHE A 17 14.32 17.28 -30.55
C PHE A 17 14.11 18.20 -29.34
N SER A 18 13.50 19.38 -29.54
CA SER A 18 13.19 20.31 -28.44
C SER A 18 12.12 19.79 -27.47
N ASN A 19 11.35 18.77 -27.88
CA ASN A 19 10.32 18.14 -27.06
C ASN A 19 10.71 16.75 -26.57
N LEU A 20 11.92 16.26 -26.88
CA LEU A 20 12.43 15.01 -26.32
C LEU A 20 12.69 15.17 -24.82
N ARG A 21 12.20 14.20 -24.07
CA ARG A 21 12.37 14.07 -22.63
C ARG A 21 13.22 12.85 -22.35
N VAL A 22 14.12 12.97 -21.39
CA VAL A 22 14.84 11.82 -20.83
C VAL A 22 13.88 11.12 -19.88
N CYS A 23 13.58 9.86 -20.18
CA CYS A 23 12.79 8.98 -19.33
C CYS A 23 13.63 7.76 -18.95
N CYS A 24 13.26 7.07 -17.88
CA CYS A 24 13.79 5.77 -17.50
C CYS A 24 12.67 4.78 -17.25
N ARG A 25 12.92 3.52 -17.58
CA ARG A 25 12.20 2.36 -17.01
C ARG A 25 13.06 1.75 -15.94
N LEU A 26 12.43 1.24 -14.89
CA LEU A 26 13.13 0.62 -13.78
C LEU A 26 12.78 -0.86 -13.69
N THR A 27 13.76 -1.65 -13.30
CA THR A 27 13.57 -2.99 -12.76
C THR A 27 13.93 -2.98 -11.28
N VAL A 28 13.22 -3.79 -10.50
CA VAL A 28 13.47 -4.04 -9.07
C VAL A 28 13.65 -5.54 -8.92
N ASP A 29 14.82 -5.99 -8.47
CA ASP A 29 15.23 -7.40 -8.42
C ASP A 29 14.99 -8.16 -9.74
N GLY A 30 15.17 -7.46 -10.87
CA GLY A 30 14.95 -7.99 -12.22
C GLY A 30 13.50 -7.93 -12.72
N GLU A 31 12.53 -7.57 -11.88
CA GLU A 31 11.13 -7.38 -12.30
C GLU A 31 10.88 -5.96 -12.79
N ALA A 32 10.28 -5.81 -13.97
CA ALA A 32 10.01 -4.50 -14.55
C ALA A 32 8.85 -3.78 -13.84
N VAL A 33 9.11 -2.59 -13.32
CA VAL A 33 8.07 -1.71 -12.77
C VAL A 33 7.32 -1.04 -13.92
N PRO A 34 5.97 -1.06 -13.92
CA PRO A 34 5.18 -0.48 -14.98
C PRO A 34 5.37 1.04 -15.09
N GLY A 35 5.28 1.53 -16.32
CA GLY A 35 5.36 2.96 -16.64
C GLY A 35 6.77 3.45 -16.95
N SER A 36 6.87 4.76 -17.20
CA SER A 36 8.11 5.46 -17.46
C SER A 36 8.26 6.64 -16.52
N PHE A 37 9.47 6.85 -16.00
CA PHE A 37 9.76 7.83 -14.97
C PHE A 37 10.70 8.89 -15.52
N SER A 38 10.63 10.11 -15.00
CA SER A 38 11.77 11.00 -15.13
C SER A 38 12.89 10.52 -14.19
N PRO A 39 14.18 10.74 -14.52
CA PRO A 39 15.27 10.36 -13.64
C PRO A 39 15.11 10.88 -12.21
N VAL A 40 14.73 12.16 -12.09
CA VAL A 40 14.51 12.82 -10.79
C VAL A 40 13.34 12.20 -10.03
N SER A 41 12.23 11.87 -10.69
CA SER A 41 11.11 11.22 -10.00
C SER A 41 11.46 9.82 -9.51
N ALA A 42 12.29 9.09 -10.26
CA ALA A 42 12.79 7.78 -9.84
C ALA A 42 13.72 7.90 -8.64
N ASP A 43 14.65 8.85 -8.65
CA ASP A 43 15.52 9.14 -7.49
C ASP A 43 14.72 9.44 -6.23
N ILE A 44 13.71 10.31 -6.33
CA ILE A 44 12.85 10.65 -5.18
C ILE A 44 12.12 9.42 -4.65
N ALA A 45 11.59 8.57 -5.53
CA ALA A 45 10.87 7.37 -5.10
C ALA A 45 11.81 6.36 -4.43
N VAL A 46 13.01 6.15 -4.97
CA VAL A 46 14.03 5.26 -4.39
C VAL A 46 14.43 5.75 -3.01
N THR A 47 14.78 7.03 -2.87
CA THR A 47 15.15 7.61 -1.57
C THR A 47 13.98 7.56 -0.59
N ALA A 48 12.75 7.82 -1.03
CA ALA A 48 11.58 7.75 -0.15
C ALA A 48 11.33 6.32 0.36
N ALA A 49 11.45 5.32 -0.51
CA ALA A 49 11.33 3.92 -0.13
C ALA A 49 12.43 3.49 0.83
N GLU A 50 13.67 3.89 0.57
CA GLU A 50 14.82 3.63 1.46
C GLU A 50 14.58 4.20 2.85
N ARG A 51 14.20 5.47 2.96
CA ARG A 51 13.92 6.10 4.26
C ARG A 51 12.74 5.46 4.99
N ALA A 52 11.70 5.07 4.27
CA ALA A 52 10.57 4.36 4.86
C ALA A 52 10.99 2.97 5.36
N ALA A 53 11.81 2.25 4.60
CA ALA A 53 12.33 0.95 5.00
C ALA A 53 13.22 1.05 6.25
N GLU A 54 14.08 2.06 6.35
CA GLU A 54 14.92 2.33 7.53
C GLU A 54 14.11 2.77 8.76
N GLU A 55 12.91 3.32 8.59
CA GLU A 55 12.01 3.61 9.71
C GLU A 55 11.34 2.33 10.25
N ILE A 56 11.05 1.38 9.36
CA ILE A 56 10.40 0.10 9.68
C ILE A 56 11.40 -0.89 10.28
N LEU A 57 12.56 -1.03 9.64
CA LEU A 57 13.60 -1.98 10.01
C LEU A 57 14.56 -1.37 11.04
N PRO A 58 15.16 -2.20 11.92
CA PRO A 58 16.14 -1.69 12.86
C PRO A 58 17.47 -1.45 12.12
N GLY A 59 17.78 -0.19 11.84
CA GLY A 59 19.03 0.20 11.20
C GLY A 59 18.91 0.33 9.68
N SER A 60 20.04 0.19 8.97
CA SER A 60 20.07 0.32 7.52
C SER A 60 19.36 -0.84 6.83
N ALA A 61 18.37 -0.51 6.01
CA ALA A 61 17.62 -1.48 5.23
C ALA A 61 18.47 -2.02 4.07
N ASP A 62 18.37 -3.33 3.82
CA ASP A 62 18.95 -3.96 2.64
C ASP A 62 18.01 -3.74 1.46
N MET A 63 18.25 -2.66 0.70
CA MET A 63 17.37 -2.26 -0.39
C MET A 63 17.50 -3.20 -1.60
N PRO A 64 16.40 -3.49 -2.32
CA PRO A 64 16.45 -4.34 -3.51
C PRO A 64 17.29 -3.71 -4.63
N ASP A 65 17.82 -4.56 -5.51
CA ASP A 65 18.65 -4.12 -6.62
C ASP A 65 17.79 -3.38 -7.65
N THR A 66 18.24 -2.20 -8.08
CA THR A 66 17.51 -1.39 -9.06
C THR A 66 18.34 -1.11 -10.30
N GLU A 67 17.81 -1.43 -11.48
CA GLU A 67 18.42 -1.05 -12.76
C GLU A 67 17.58 -0.01 -13.50
N ARG A 68 18.25 0.86 -14.25
CA ARG A 68 17.61 1.94 -15.00
C ARG A 68 17.93 1.85 -16.47
N HIS A 69 16.89 1.77 -17.29
CA HIS A 69 17.00 1.81 -18.75
C HIS A 69 16.55 3.18 -19.25
N TYR A 70 17.52 4.01 -19.64
CA TYR A 70 17.27 5.37 -20.14
C TYR A 70 16.79 5.35 -21.60
N MET A 71 15.85 6.23 -21.90
CA MET A 71 15.31 6.43 -23.24
C MET A 71 14.96 7.89 -23.48
N LEU A 72 14.89 8.26 -24.76
CA LEU A 72 14.36 9.56 -25.19
C LEU A 72 12.92 9.36 -25.67
N SER A 73 11.99 10.13 -25.12
CA SER A 73 10.57 10.04 -25.46
C SER A 73 10.01 11.43 -25.76
N LEU A 74 9.12 11.51 -26.76
CA LEU A 74 8.29 12.69 -27.00
C LEU A 74 7.08 12.75 -26.04
N SER A 75 6.72 11.60 -25.46
CA SER A 75 5.66 11.50 -24.47
C SER A 75 6.18 11.87 -23.08
N ARG A 76 5.27 12.33 -22.21
CA ARG A 76 5.62 12.55 -20.81
C ARG A 76 5.79 11.21 -20.09
N PRO A 77 6.68 11.17 -19.08
CA PRO A 77 6.67 10.08 -18.11
C PRO A 77 5.28 9.94 -17.48
N ASP A 78 4.83 8.71 -17.32
CA ASP A 78 3.52 8.31 -16.84
C ASP A 78 3.57 7.44 -15.57
N GLY A 79 4.77 7.03 -15.14
CA GLY A 79 4.98 6.20 -13.96
C GLY A 79 4.72 6.95 -12.65
N SER A 80 4.05 6.27 -11.72
CA SER A 80 3.72 6.79 -10.39
C SER A 80 4.86 6.59 -9.39
N ARG A 81 5.30 7.68 -8.75
CA ARG A 81 6.31 7.59 -7.67
C ARG A 81 5.86 6.69 -6.51
N ALA A 82 4.56 6.71 -6.20
CA ALA A 82 4.00 5.90 -5.12
C ALA A 82 4.03 4.41 -5.47
N GLU A 83 3.74 4.06 -6.73
CA GLU A 83 3.80 2.66 -7.20
C GLU A 83 5.22 2.14 -7.24
N LEU A 84 6.19 2.96 -7.67
CA LEU A 84 7.61 2.60 -7.63
C LEU A 84 8.10 2.41 -6.18
N ALA A 85 7.71 3.31 -5.26
CA ALA A 85 8.05 3.15 -3.86
C ALA A 85 7.36 1.93 -3.23
N ASP A 86 6.11 1.63 -3.59
CA ASP A 86 5.37 0.44 -3.15
C ASP A 86 6.07 -0.84 -3.62
N ALA A 87 6.50 -0.91 -4.89
CA ALA A 87 7.25 -2.03 -5.43
C ALA A 87 8.58 -2.25 -4.68
N LEU A 88 9.35 -1.18 -4.45
CA LEU A 88 10.61 -1.25 -3.70
C LEU A 88 10.39 -1.77 -2.27
N LEU A 89 9.41 -1.23 -1.56
CA LEU A 89 9.12 -1.65 -0.18
C LEU A 89 8.63 -3.10 -0.10
N ARG A 90 7.86 -3.57 -1.08
CA ARG A 90 7.43 -4.98 -1.16
C ARG A 90 8.58 -5.94 -1.44
N SER A 91 9.57 -5.51 -2.22
CA SER A 91 10.77 -6.29 -2.51
C SER A 91 11.84 -6.19 -1.41
N THR A 92 11.69 -5.26 -0.45
CA THR A 92 12.67 -5.09 0.63
C THR A 92 12.56 -6.23 1.65
N PRO A 93 13.64 -7.01 1.90
CA PRO A 93 13.64 -8.07 2.90
C PRO A 93 13.29 -7.56 4.30
N GLY A 94 12.41 -8.28 5.00
CA GLY A 94 11.99 -7.94 6.36
C GLY A 94 10.88 -6.88 6.45
N VAL A 95 10.47 -6.29 5.32
CA VAL A 95 9.29 -5.43 5.23
C VAL A 95 8.11 -6.26 4.75
N THR A 96 6.96 -6.13 5.40
CA THR A 96 5.70 -6.77 4.99
C THR A 96 4.59 -5.76 4.91
N VAL A 97 3.61 -6.04 4.04
CA VAL A 97 2.37 -5.27 3.95
C VAL A 97 1.35 -5.93 4.85
N ASN A 98 0.90 -5.19 5.86
CA ASN A 98 -0.09 -5.63 6.83
C ASN A 98 -1.25 -4.62 6.88
N SER A 99 -2.34 -4.99 7.54
CA SER A 99 -3.48 -4.10 7.78
C SER A 99 -3.46 -3.62 9.22
N ALA A 100 -3.30 -2.31 9.43
CA ALA A 100 -3.50 -1.72 10.75
C ALA A 100 -4.98 -1.64 11.11
N VAL A 101 -5.28 -2.02 12.35
CA VAL A 101 -6.64 -2.08 12.88
C VAL A 101 -6.88 -0.88 13.77
N TYR A 102 -7.95 -0.14 13.48
CA TYR A 102 -8.39 1.02 14.23
C TYR A 102 -9.81 0.85 14.75
N VAL A 103 -10.05 1.28 15.98
CA VAL A 103 -11.39 1.33 16.58
C VAL A 103 -11.64 2.72 17.14
N GLY A 104 -12.66 3.40 16.61
CA GLY A 104 -12.96 4.78 16.99
C GLY A 104 -11.77 5.74 16.80
N GLY A 105 -10.94 5.50 15.78
CA GLY A 105 -9.74 6.30 15.47
C GLY A 105 -8.46 5.94 16.24
N VAL A 106 -8.50 5.00 17.19
CA VAL A 106 -7.32 4.55 17.95
C VAL A 106 -6.71 3.32 17.30
N ARG A 107 -5.40 3.35 17.03
CA ARG A 107 -4.64 2.19 16.49
C ARG A 107 -4.45 1.15 17.59
N LEU A 108 -4.93 -0.07 17.36
CA LEU A 108 -4.77 -1.18 18.30
C LEU A 108 -3.55 -2.05 17.96
N GLY A 109 -3.28 -2.25 16.67
CA GLY A 109 -2.15 -3.03 16.18
C GLY A 109 -2.27 -3.28 14.69
N SER A 110 -1.75 -4.41 14.22
CA SER A 110 -1.84 -4.82 12.82
C SER A 110 -2.00 -6.32 12.66
N VAL A 111 -2.74 -6.71 11.63
CA VAL A 111 -2.98 -8.10 11.22
C VAL A 111 -2.48 -8.32 9.79
N PRO A 112 -2.14 -9.55 9.38
CA PRO A 112 -1.66 -9.83 8.03
C PRO A 112 -2.71 -9.47 6.96
N ASP A 113 -3.93 -9.99 7.11
CA ASP A 113 -5.03 -9.80 6.16
C ASP A 113 -6.29 -9.30 6.89
N SER A 114 -6.82 -8.14 6.46
CA SER A 114 -8.03 -7.56 7.04
C SER A 114 -9.30 -8.38 6.76
N ALA A 115 -9.40 -9.05 5.62
CA ALA A 115 -10.57 -9.83 5.24
C ALA A 115 -10.62 -11.15 6.01
N GLU A 116 -9.47 -11.80 6.19
CA GLU A 116 -9.34 -12.98 7.04
C GLU A 116 -9.70 -12.62 8.50
N PHE A 117 -9.09 -11.56 9.02
CA PHE A 117 -9.39 -11.07 10.38
C PHE A 117 -10.86 -10.70 10.57
N GLN A 118 -11.49 -10.02 9.61
CA GLN A 118 -12.92 -9.69 9.67
C GLN A 118 -13.78 -10.96 9.73
N THR A 119 -13.40 -12.00 8.98
CA THR A 119 -14.09 -13.30 9.00
C THR A 119 -13.93 -14.00 10.35
N GLY A 120 -12.73 -13.95 10.94
CA GLY A 120 -12.45 -14.45 12.28
C GLY A 120 -13.26 -13.74 13.36
N LEU A 121 -13.30 -12.40 13.32
CA LEU A 121 -14.06 -11.56 14.23
C LEU A 121 -15.58 -11.81 14.15
N ASP A 122 -16.11 -11.91 12.93
CA ASP A 122 -17.53 -12.25 12.72
C ASP A 122 -17.86 -13.64 13.27
N SER A 123 -16.93 -14.58 13.14
CA SER A 123 -17.08 -15.94 13.66
C SER A 123 -17.02 -15.97 15.18
N TYR A 124 -16.12 -15.18 15.79
CA TYR A 124 -16.08 -14.99 17.24
C TYR A 124 -17.41 -14.46 17.78
N ILE A 125 -17.96 -13.39 17.18
CA ILE A 125 -19.23 -12.79 17.59
C ILE A 125 -20.37 -13.81 17.53
N ARG A 126 -20.44 -14.60 16.44
CA ARG A 126 -21.44 -15.66 16.28
C ARG A 126 -21.30 -16.78 17.31
N ASN A 127 -20.08 -17.22 17.59
CA ASN A 127 -19.81 -18.33 18.51
C ASN A 127 -20.02 -17.95 19.98
N THR A 128 -19.88 -16.67 20.31
CA THR A 128 -20.12 -16.14 21.66
C THR A 128 -21.55 -15.62 21.85
N MET A 129 -22.39 -15.72 20.81
CA MET A 129 -23.76 -15.22 20.84
C MET A 129 -24.62 -16.00 21.85
N PRO A 130 -25.28 -15.30 22.80
CA PRO A 130 -26.23 -15.93 23.71
C PRO A 130 -27.40 -16.58 22.96
N THR A 131 -27.99 -17.63 23.54
CA THR A 131 -29.10 -18.37 22.91
C THR A 131 -30.37 -17.56 22.68
N TRP A 132 -30.56 -16.46 23.41
CA TRP A 132 -31.69 -15.54 23.23
C TRP A 132 -31.46 -14.51 22.11
N ALA A 133 -30.21 -14.30 21.70
CA ALA A 133 -29.84 -13.27 20.74
C ALA A 133 -29.96 -13.77 19.30
N VAL A 134 -30.42 -12.88 18.42
CA VAL A 134 -30.57 -13.15 16.97
C VAL A 134 -29.41 -12.55 16.19
N ASN A 135 -28.92 -11.39 16.63
CA ASN A 135 -27.83 -10.66 15.98
C ASN A 135 -26.80 -10.19 17.00
N GLY A 136 -25.55 -10.06 16.57
CA GLY A 136 -24.46 -9.43 17.31
C GLY A 136 -23.70 -8.45 16.42
N TYR A 137 -23.35 -7.28 16.95
CA TYR A 137 -22.55 -6.29 16.25
C TYR A 137 -21.66 -5.53 17.23
N LEU A 138 -20.56 -4.95 16.75
CA LEU A 138 -19.68 -4.15 17.59
C LEU A 138 -20.30 -2.78 17.88
N SER A 139 -20.12 -2.29 19.10
CA SER A 139 -20.57 -0.95 19.52
C SER A 139 -19.92 0.20 18.74
N ARG A 140 -18.79 -0.05 18.08
CA ARG A 140 -18.06 0.90 17.21
C ARG A 140 -17.56 0.19 15.96
N GLY A 141 -17.42 0.96 14.88
CA GLY A 141 -16.83 0.47 13.64
C GLY A 141 -15.33 0.17 13.77
N VAL A 142 -14.90 -0.87 13.08
CA VAL A 142 -13.49 -1.23 12.88
C VAL A 142 -13.06 -0.69 11.51
N GLU A 143 -11.96 0.04 11.47
CA GLU A 143 -11.34 0.52 10.24
C GLU A 143 -10.02 -0.20 10.00
N PHE A 144 -9.78 -0.58 8.75
CA PHE A 144 -8.52 -1.17 8.30
C PHE A 144 -7.77 -0.20 7.40
N ARG A 145 -6.46 -0.08 7.60
CA ARG A 145 -5.59 0.70 6.73
C ARG A 145 -4.38 -0.12 6.35
N THR A 146 -4.13 -0.26 5.05
CA THR A 146 -2.91 -0.87 4.53
C THR A 146 -1.71 -0.08 5.02
N GLN A 147 -0.71 -0.78 5.55
CA GLN A 147 0.54 -0.19 6.02
C GLN A 147 1.70 -1.15 5.78
N TYR A 148 2.91 -0.60 5.74
CA TYR A 148 4.12 -1.39 5.83
C TYR A 148 4.53 -1.54 7.28
N SER A 149 5.04 -2.72 7.63
CA SER A 149 5.56 -3.01 8.94
C SER A 149 6.69 -4.02 8.84
N ARG A 150 7.36 -4.25 9.96
CA ARG A 150 8.41 -5.25 10.05
C ARG A 150 7.77 -6.64 10.05
N THR A 151 8.39 -7.59 9.35
CA THR A 151 7.98 -9.00 9.41
C THR A 151 7.94 -9.49 10.86
N GLY A 152 6.86 -10.13 11.28
CA GLY A 152 6.71 -10.67 12.63
C GLY A 152 6.32 -9.63 13.68
N SER A 153 5.97 -8.40 13.28
CA SER A 153 5.45 -7.36 14.19
C SER A 153 3.93 -7.29 14.24
N GLU A 154 3.24 -8.15 13.48
CA GLU A 154 1.81 -8.36 13.57
C GLU A 154 1.37 -8.84 14.96
N THR A 155 0.16 -8.45 15.33
CA THR A 155 -0.51 -8.94 16.52
C THR A 155 -1.18 -10.26 16.18
N ASN A 156 -1.12 -11.23 17.10
CA ASN A 156 -1.86 -12.47 16.97
C ASN A 156 -3.37 -12.16 16.79
N GLU A 157 -4.03 -12.91 15.92
CA GLU A 157 -5.44 -12.69 15.60
C GLU A 157 -6.36 -12.79 16.82
N ASP A 158 -6.17 -13.80 17.69
CA ASP A 158 -6.97 -13.98 18.89
C ASP A 158 -6.78 -12.81 19.87
N ASP A 159 -5.53 -12.37 20.07
CA ASP A 159 -5.22 -11.21 20.90
C ASP A 159 -5.84 -9.93 20.31
N MET A 160 -5.80 -9.78 18.99
CA MET A 160 -6.41 -8.62 18.32
C MET A 160 -7.94 -8.62 18.45
N ILE A 161 -8.60 -9.78 18.37
CA ILE A 161 -10.05 -9.90 18.63
C ILE A 161 -10.36 -9.43 20.05
N LEU A 162 -9.55 -9.82 21.04
CA LEU A 162 -9.71 -9.37 22.42
C LEU A 162 -9.51 -7.85 22.57
N LEU A 163 -8.51 -7.27 21.91
CA LEU A 163 -8.28 -5.82 21.91
C LEU A 163 -9.44 -5.06 21.27
N VAL A 164 -9.94 -5.55 20.13
CA VAL A 164 -11.07 -4.94 19.41
C VAL A 164 -12.34 -5.01 20.24
N THR A 165 -12.68 -6.18 20.78
CA THR A 165 -13.89 -6.37 21.61
C THR A 165 -13.79 -5.65 22.95
N GLY A 166 -12.59 -5.50 23.53
CA GLY A 166 -12.38 -4.66 24.71
C GLY A 166 -12.60 -3.17 24.44
N MET A 167 -12.24 -2.67 23.26
CA MET A 167 -12.41 -1.26 22.87
C MET A 167 -13.78 -0.96 22.24
N ALA A 168 -14.37 -1.94 21.57
CA ALA A 168 -15.70 -1.92 21.00
C ALA A 168 -16.46 -3.17 21.46
N PRO A 169 -17.08 -3.13 22.65
CA PRO A 169 -17.87 -4.24 23.16
C PRO A 169 -18.91 -4.73 22.17
N VAL A 170 -19.14 -6.04 22.16
CA VAL A 170 -20.15 -6.67 21.32
C VAL A 170 -21.52 -6.44 21.93
N ILE A 171 -22.45 -6.00 21.08
CA ILE A 171 -23.83 -5.72 21.42
C ILE A 171 -24.69 -6.81 20.77
N TYR A 172 -25.42 -7.56 21.59
CA TYR A 172 -26.35 -8.59 21.14
C TYR A 172 -27.79 -8.09 21.19
N SER A 173 -28.57 -8.42 20.16
CA SER A 173 -29.97 -8.03 20.03
C SER A 173 -30.85 -9.23 19.73
N ASP A 174 -32.04 -9.26 20.33
CA ASP A 174 -33.07 -10.27 20.09
C ASP A 174 -33.99 -9.94 18.90
N GLY A 175 -33.78 -8.80 18.24
CA GLY A 175 -34.63 -8.31 17.14
C GLY A 175 -35.98 -7.69 17.59
N SER A 176 -36.31 -7.74 18.88
CA SER A 176 -37.52 -7.15 19.46
C SER A 176 -37.25 -5.82 20.21
N GLY A 177 -35.98 -5.51 20.43
CA GLY A 177 -35.50 -4.26 21.03
C GLY A 177 -34.74 -4.46 22.34
N TYR A 178 -34.64 -5.69 22.85
CA TYR A 178 -33.75 -6.00 23.96
C TYR A 178 -32.31 -6.07 23.46
N VAL A 179 -31.42 -5.40 24.17
CA VAL A 179 -30.01 -5.26 23.82
C VAL A 179 -29.16 -5.44 25.06
N SER A 180 -28.16 -6.31 24.97
CA SER A 180 -27.18 -6.54 26.06
C SER A 180 -25.76 -6.44 25.52
N MET A 181 -24.88 -5.84 26.33
CA MET A 181 -23.43 -5.96 26.13
C MET A 181 -22.94 -7.28 26.70
N ALA A 182 -21.94 -7.86 26.05
CA ALA A 182 -21.10 -8.92 26.59
C ALA A 182 -19.73 -8.36 27.02
#